data_AF-A0A564Z2B2-F1
#
_entry.id   AF-A0A564Z2B2-F1
#
_cell.length_a   1.000
_cell.length_b   1.000
_cell.length_c   1.000
_cell.angle_alpha   90.00
_cell.angle_beta   90.00
_cell.angle_gamma   90.00
#
_symmetry.space_group_name_H-M   'P 1'
#
loop_
_entity.id
_entity.type
_entity.pdbx_description
1 polymer ?
#
loop_
_entity_poly.entity_id
_entity_poly.type
_entity_poly.pdbx_seq_one_letter_code
_entity_poly.pdbx_strand_id
1 'polypeptide(L)'
;MVKGGGCSMHDFREVFRINIECRIQCLPDIEGLDKNNISSAWMVKFDQICRGGAGPSAAVQRLQVPQPEVIMSKEQLYDMFQNVLGVKKYEHQILFNALQLDNADEQAAQVRRELDGQLATIEEMAKTRSIPRLAMKSMDTLYIEELRNMVNELMIRLESVPVTKGGGSFQKFKKHGRNQSINASLRDHSAEESPELNLSKVDTQMNFILEIVVVQVKNLKRLPATKMVYCTMEVEGGERLQTDLAEAGKAHWGTQGDFTTSHPLPQVKVKLYAEASGLLSLEAGKELGRVVINPTCTGSRA
;
A
#
# COMPACT_ATOMS: atom_id res chain seq x y z
N MET A 1 27.21 -9.62 -7.36
CA MET A 1 26.23 -8.59 -6.96
C MET A 1 24.85 -9.10 -7.28
N VAL A 2 23.88 -8.88 -6.41
CA VAL A 2 22.52 -9.38 -6.61
C VAL A 2 21.76 -8.46 -7.54
N LYS A 3 21.16 -9.00 -8.61
CA LYS A 3 20.56 -8.19 -9.67
C LYS A 3 19.23 -7.55 -9.25
N GLY A 4 18.50 -8.15 -8.31
CA GLY A 4 17.19 -7.67 -7.88
C GLY A 4 17.19 -6.64 -6.74
N GLY A 5 18.35 -6.26 -6.18
CA GLY A 5 18.48 -5.19 -5.18
C GLY A 5 17.83 -5.42 -3.81
N GLY A 6 16.93 -6.40 -3.66
CA GLY A 6 16.03 -6.53 -2.52
C GLY A 6 16.44 -7.52 -1.42
N CYS A 7 17.61 -8.16 -1.51
CA CYS A 7 18.02 -9.25 -0.58
C CYS A 7 16.91 -10.30 -0.34
N SER A 8 16.11 -10.58 -1.36
CA SER A 8 15.01 -11.54 -1.32
C SER A 8 15.51 -12.99 -1.37
N MET A 9 14.62 -13.95 -1.09
CA MET A 9 14.95 -15.37 -1.26
C MET A 9 15.31 -15.70 -2.72
N HIS A 10 14.75 -14.95 -3.69
CA HIS A 10 15.10 -15.06 -5.10
C HIS A 10 16.53 -14.59 -5.37
N ASP A 11 16.90 -13.44 -4.79
CA ASP A 11 18.24 -12.86 -4.86
C ASP A 11 19.31 -13.84 -4.33
N PHE A 12 19.06 -14.46 -3.18
CA PHE A 12 19.95 -15.48 -2.63
C PHE A 12 20.02 -16.75 -3.49
N ARG A 13 18.87 -17.17 -4.05
CA ARG A 13 18.79 -18.33 -4.95
C ARG A 13 19.58 -18.10 -6.24
N GLU A 14 19.55 -16.89 -6.80
CA GLU A 14 20.29 -16.53 -8.00
C GLU A 14 21.80 -16.45 -7.72
N VAL A 15 22.21 -15.84 -6.60
CA VAL A 15 23.63 -15.81 -6.18
C VAL A 15 24.16 -17.22 -5.96
N PHE A 16 23.37 -18.08 -5.33
CA PHE A 16 23.74 -19.48 -5.13
C PHE A 16 23.92 -20.19 -6.48
N ARG A 17 22.97 -20.03 -7.41
CA ARG A 17 23.04 -20.61 -8.76
C ARG A 17 24.32 -20.19 -9.50
N ILE A 18 24.61 -18.89 -9.56
CA ILE A 18 25.79 -18.37 -10.25
C ILE A 18 27.07 -18.93 -9.61
N ASN A 19 27.11 -19.03 -8.27
CA ASN A 19 28.26 -19.55 -7.56
C ASN A 19 28.51 -21.04 -7.83
N ILE A 20 27.45 -21.86 -7.84
CA ILE A 20 27.59 -23.29 -8.16
C ILE A 20 27.98 -23.49 -9.62
N GLU A 21 27.42 -22.72 -10.55
CA GLU A 21 27.74 -22.81 -11.98
C GLU A 21 29.22 -22.50 -12.23
N CYS A 22 29.75 -21.42 -11.64
CA CYS A 22 31.17 -21.09 -11.71
C CYS A 22 32.05 -22.21 -11.12
N ARG A 23 31.66 -22.79 -9.99
CA ARG A 23 32.42 -23.89 -9.36
C ARG A 23 32.39 -25.18 -10.19
N ILE A 24 31.24 -25.50 -10.76
CA ILE A 24 31.05 -26.70 -11.59
C ILE A 24 31.82 -26.58 -12.91
N GLN A 25 31.93 -25.39 -13.48
CA GLN A 25 32.78 -25.14 -14.65
C GLN A 25 34.26 -25.42 -14.39
N CYS A 26 34.73 -25.18 -13.17
CA CYS A 26 36.12 -25.49 -12.76
C CYS A 26 36.35 -26.96 -12.40
N LEU A 27 35.32 -27.81 -12.38
CA LEU A 27 35.49 -29.24 -12.09
C LEU A 27 36.07 -29.98 -13.31
N PRO A 28 37.00 -30.93 -13.08
CA PRO A 28 37.48 -31.80 -14.14
C PRO A 28 36.31 -32.61 -14.73
N ASP A 29 36.40 -32.91 -16.03
CA ASP A 29 35.38 -33.71 -16.69
C ASP A 29 35.48 -35.16 -16.21
N ILE A 30 34.45 -35.61 -15.50
CA ILE A 30 34.32 -36.98 -14.99
C ILE A 30 33.37 -37.72 -15.94
N GLU A 31 33.85 -38.82 -16.50
CA GLU A 31 33.09 -39.63 -17.46
C GLU A 31 31.77 -40.13 -16.83
N GLY A 32 30.64 -39.80 -17.45
CA GLY A 32 29.29 -40.16 -16.97
C GLY A 32 28.64 -39.15 -16.00
N LEU A 33 29.28 -38.03 -15.68
CA LEU A 33 28.71 -37.00 -14.80
C LEU A 33 28.40 -35.70 -15.57
N ASP A 34 27.12 -35.47 -15.87
CA ASP A 34 26.69 -34.23 -16.51
C ASP A 34 26.68 -33.07 -15.51
N LYS A 35 27.46 -32.03 -15.82
CA LYS A 35 27.57 -30.78 -15.07
C LYS A 35 26.21 -30.09 -14.87
N ASN A 36 25.27 -30.25 -15.82
CA ASN A 36 23.90 -29.73 -15.68
C ASN A 36 23.08 -30.45 -14.61
N ASN A 37 23.28 -31.77 -14.47
CA ASN A 37 22.64 -32.58 -13.44
C ASN A 37 23.18 -32.24 -12.06
N ILE A 38 24.48 -31.97 -11.94
CA ILE A 38 25.10 -31.48 -10.70
C ILE A 38 24.47 -30.13 -10.30
N SER A 39 24.37 -29.19 -11.25
CA SER A 39 23.77 -27.87 -11.00
C SER A 39 22.32 -28.00 -10.52
N SER A 40 21.52 -28.81 -11.20
CA SER A 40 20.12 -29.09 -10.82
C SER A 40 20.00 -29.72 -9.44
N ALA A 41 20.86 -30.69 -9.10
CA ALA A 41 20.87 -31.33 -7.79
C ALA A 41 21.22 -30.36 -6.65
N TRP A 42 22.17 -29.45 -6.87
CA TRP A 42 22.51 -28.40 -5.92
C TRP A 42 21.37 -27.38 -5.73
N MET A 43 20.67 -27.02 -6.81
CA MET A 43 19.49 -26.15 -6.71
C MET A 43 18.37 -26.80 -5.89
N VAL A 44 18.11 -28.09 -6.08
CA VAL A 44 17.15 -28.86 -5.27
C VAL A 44 17.58 -28.91 -3.80
N LYS A 45 18.86 -29.15 -3.53
CA LYS A 45 19.39 -29.15 -2.16
C LYS A 45 19.28 -27.77 -1.49
N PHE A 46 19.59 -26.70 -2.22
CA PHE A 46 19.40 -25.33 -1.74
C PHE A 46 17.94 -25.06 -1.38
N ASP A 47 17.02 -25.40 -2.29
CA ASP A 47 15.58 -25.23 -2.06
C ASP A 47 15.09 -26.07 -0.85
N GLN A 48 15.69 -27.24 -0.57
CA GLN A 48 15.40 -28.05 0.62
C GLN A 48 15.93 -27.43 1.93
N ILE A 49 17.16 -26.91 1.91
CA ILE A 49 17.80 -26.29 3.08
C ILE A 49 17.06 -25.03 3.48
N CYS A 50 16.71 -24.19 2.50
CA CYS A 50 15.99 -22.95 2.75
C CYS A 50 14.52 -23.17 3.17
N ARG A 51 13.98 -24.38 2.94
CA ARG A 51 12.68 -24.81 3.48
C ARG A 51 12.78 -25.44 4.89
N GLY A 52 13.95 -25.42 5.52
CA GLY A 52 14.14 -25.89 6.89
C GLY A 52 14.19 -27.42 7.06
N GLY A 53 14.47 -28.17 5.98
CA GLY A 53 14.69 -29.62 6.05
C GLY A 53 13.47 -30.49 6.36
N ALA A 54 12.29 -29.91 6.60
CA ALA A 54 11.06 -30.67 6.71
C ALA A 54 10.50 -30.95 5.31
N GLY A 55 10.10 -32.20 5.05
CA GLY A 55 9.44 -32.63 3.82
C GLY A 55 8.19 -31.80 3.47
N PRO A 56 7.50 -32.09 2.36
CA PRO A 56 6.47 -31.25 1.79
C PRO A 56 5.27 -31.10 2.74
N SER A 57 5.30 -30.06 3.57
CA SER A 57 4.20 -29.69 4.45
C SER A 57 3.22 -28.80 3.68
N ALA A 58 1.96 -29.23 3.62
CA ALA A 58 0.86 -28.50 2.98
C ALA A 58 0.67 -27.06 3.53
N ALA A 59 1.27 -26.73 4.68
CA ALA A 59 1.27 -25.37 5.23
C ALA A 59 2.16 -24.39 4.42
N VAL A 60 3.22 -24.87 3.77
CA VAL A 60 4.20 -24.03 3.04
C VAL A 60 3.85 -23.89 1.55
N GLN A 61 2.93 -24.71 1.03
CA GLN A 61 2.30 -24.46 -0.28
C GLN A 61 1.51 -23.14 -0.30
N ARG A 62 1.09 -22.63 0.88
CA ARG A 62 0.45 -21.31 1.00
C ARG A 62 1.44 -20.13 0.94
N LEU A 63 2.75 -20.40 1.01
CA LEU A 63 3.84 -19.43 0.85
C LEU A 63 4.56 -19.58 -0.49
N GLN A 64 4.07 -20.44 -1.39
CA GLN A 64 4.38 -20.26 -2.80
C GLN A 64 3.74 -18.94 -3.22
N VAL A 65 4.56 -17.88 -3.28
CA VAL A 65 4.27 -16.77 -4.18
C VAL A 65 4.11 -17.44 -5.55
N PRO A 66 2.91 -17.44 -6.14
CA PRO A 66 2.73 -17.94 -7.48
C PRO A 66 3.77 -17.25 -8.37
N GLN A 67 4.28 -17.93 -9.39
CA GLN A 67 4.94 -17.19 -10.47
C GLN A 67 4.07 -15.96 -10.81
N PRO A 68 4.67 -14.82 -11.17
CA PRO A 68 3.88 -13.68 -11.61
C PRO A 68 3.18 -14.09 -12.90
N GLU A 69 2.01 -14.72 -12.79
CA GLU A 69 0.98 -14.60 -13.78
C GLU A 69 0.75 -13.09 -13.88
N VAL A 70 0.96 -12.56 -15.07
CA VAL A 70 1.02 -11.11 -15.36
C VAL A 70 -0.29 -10.39 -14.99
N ILE A 71 -1.33 -11.16 -14.65
CA ILE A 71 -2.66 -10.72 -14.29
C ILE A 71 -2.99 -11.35 -12.93
N MET A 72 -3.03 -10.53 -11.88
CA MET A 72 -3.46 -10.97 -10.55
C MET A 72 -4.98 -10.86 -10.44
N SER A 73 -5.62 -11.83 -9.80
CA SER A 73 -7.05 -11.72 -9.50
C SER A 73 -7.32 -10.62 -8.47
N LYS A 74 -8.57 -10.15 -8.42
CA LYS A 74 -9.02 -9.15 -7.43
C LYS A 74 -8.75 -9.60 -5.99
N GLU A 75 -8.90 -10.89 -5.72
CA GLU A 75 -8.63 -11.49 -4.41
C GLU A 75 -7.13 -11.51 -4.09
N GLN A 76 -6.28 -11.81 -5.07
CA GLN A 76 -4.83 -11.81 -4.89
C GLN A 76 -4.29 -10.40 -4.63
N LEU A 77 -4.79 -9.40 -5.35
CA LEU A 77 -4.47 -8.00 -5.10
C LEU A 77 -4.93 -7.56 -3.70
N TYR A 78 -6.16 -7.92 -3.32
CA TYR A 78 -6.69 -7.62 -1.99
C TYR A 78 -5.77 -8.18 -0.89
N ASP A 79 -5.39 -9.45 -0.97
CA ASP A 79 -4.49 -10.05 0.02
C ASP A 79 -3.09 -9.42 -0.01
N MET A 80 -2.56 -9.07 -1.18
CA MET A 80 -1.28 -8.36 -1.29
C MET A 80 -1.34 -6.99 -0.60
N PHE A 81 -2.36 -6.19 -0.87
CA PHE A 81 -2.52 -4.86 -0.27
C PHE A 81 -2.74 -4.93 1.24
N GLN A 82 -3.54 -5.89 1.73
CA GLN A 82 -3.73 -6.10 3.16
C GLN A 82 -2.41 -6.45 3.86
N ASN A 83 -1.55 -7.24 3.21
CA ASN A 83 -0.22 -7.59 3.73
C ASN A 83 0.74 -6.40 3.74
N VAL A 84 0.73 -5.56 2.70
CA VAL A 84 1.57 -4.34 2.64
C VAL A 84 1.14 -3.33 3.70
N LEU A 85 -0.17 -3.13 3.87
CA LEU A 85 -0.73 -2.17 4.82
C LEU A 85 -0.72 -2.70 6.27
N GLY A 86 -0.53 -4.01 6.46
CA GLY A 86 -0.61 -4.66 7.78
C GLY A 86 -2.00 -4.64 8.39
N VAL A 87 -3.04 -4.42 7.59
CA VAL A 87 -4.44 -4.32 8.03
C VAL A 87 -5.09 -5.70 7.92
N LYS A 88 -5.80 -6.15 8.94
CA LYS A 88 -6.55 -7.41 8.84
C LYS A 88 -7.82 -7.22 8.03
N LYS A 89 -8.28 -8.27 7.34
CA LYS A 89 -9.49 -8.25 6.51
C LYS A 89 -10.72 -7.68 7.23
N TYR A 90 -10.91 -8.00 8.51
CA TYR A 90 -12.02 -7.45 9.30
C TYR A 90 -11.85 -5.96 9.61
N GLU A 91 -10.62 -5.48 9.84
CA GLU A 91 -10.32 -4.06 10.10
C GLU A 91 -10.54 -3.24 8.83
N HIS A 92 -10.07 -3.76 7.69
CA HIS A 92 -10.39 -3.18 6.39
C HIS A 92 -11.89 -3.15 6.16
N GLN A 93 -12.64 -4.21 6.49
CA GLN A 93 -14.10 -4.20 6.33
C GLN A 93 -14.78 -3.15 7.20
N ILE A 94 -14.31 -2.94 8.44
CA ILE A 94 -14.83 -1.89 9.32
C ILE A 94 -14.52 -0.50 8.74
N LEU A 95 -13.27 -0.28 8.31
CA LEU A 95 -12.86 0.97 7.68
C LEU A 95 -13.65 1.23 6.39
N PHE A 96 -13.76 0.22 5.53
CA PHE A 96 -14.52 0.27 4.30
C PHE A 96 -16.00 0.57 4.55
N ASN A 97 -16.62 -0.06 5.55
CA ASN A 97 -18.01 0.24 5.92
C ASN A 97 -18.16 1.65 6.51
N ALA A 98 -17.19 2.13 7.29
CA ALA A 98 -17.19 3.48 7.83
C ALA A 98 -16.99 4.55 6.74
N LEU A 99 -16.22 4.21 5.70
CA LEU A 99 -15.95 5.06 4.54
C LEU A 99 -17.00 4.89 3.42
N GLN A 100 -17.81 3.82 3.45
CA GLN A 100 -18.93 3.59 2.52
C GLN A 100 -20.12 4.54 2.73
N LEU A 101 -19.99 5.53 3.62
CA LEU A 101 -20.91 6.66 3.67
C LEU A 101 -20.99 7.39 2.32
N ASP A 102 -20.12 7.16 1.34
CA ASP A 102 -20.24 7.80 0.02
C ASP A 102 -21.41 7.28 -0.85
N ASN A 103 -22.14 6.23 -0.44
CA ASN A 103 -23.36 5.82 -1.15
C ASN A 103 -24.53 6.71 -0.73
N ALA A 104 -24.93 7.64 -1.59
CA ALA A 104 -26.04 8.56 -1.38
C ALA A 104 -27.34 7.86 -0.95
N ASP A 105 -27.57 6.63 -1.44
CA ASP A 105 -28.77 5.85 -1.11
C ASP A 105 -28.73 5.31 0.34
N GLU A 106 -27.55 4.95 0.85
CA GLU A 106 -27.37 4.51 2.24
C GLU A 106 -27.40 5.68 3.22
N GLN A 107 -26.81 6.83 2.84
CA GLN A 107 -26.99 8.08 3.58
C GLN A 107 -28.47 8.46 3.67
N ALA A 108 -29.20 8.43 2.56
CA ALA A 108 -30.62 8.74 2.53
C ALA A 108 -31.45 7.76 3.39
N ALA A 109 -31.12 6.47 3.36
CA ALA A 109 -31.78 5.46 4.19
C ALA A 109 -31.52 5.67 5.69
N GLN A 110 -30.31 6.08 6.07
CA GLN A 110 -29.96 6.37 7.46
C GLN A 110 -30.68 7.63 7.96
N VAL A 111 -30.69 8.71 7.17
CA VAL A 111 -31.41 9.94 7.52
C VAL A 111 -32.91 9.67 7.66
N ARG A 112 -33.52 8.83 6.79
CA ARG A 112 -34.92 8.40 6.95
C ARG A 112 -35.19 7.75 8.30
N ARG A 113 -34.35 6.79 8.73
CA ARG A 113 -34.52 6.11 10.03
C ARG A 113 -34.40 7.08 11.21
N GLU A 114 -33.52 8.08 11.11
CA GLU A 114 -33.38 9.09 12.16
C GLU A 114 -34.59 10.04 12.22
N LEU A 115 -35.13 10.45 11.07
CA LEU A 115 -36.35 11.25 11.01
C LEU A 115 -37.56 10.47 11.54
N ASP A 116 -37.68 9.18 11.20
CA ASP A 116 -38.70 8.28 11.77
C ASP A 116 -38.55 8.14 13.30
N GLY A 117 -37.31 8.03 13.79
CA GLY A 117 -37.00 8.01 15.21
C GLY A 117 -37.40 9.31 15.92
N GLN A 118 -37.13 10.46 15.30
CA GLN A 118 -37.56 11.75 15.84
C GLN A 118 -39.09 11.88 15.88
N LEU A 119 -39.81 11.46 14.83
CA LEU A 119 -41.27 11.41 14.83
C LEU A 119 -41.81 10.56 15.97
N ALA A 120 -41.23 9.37 16.20
CA ALA A 120 -41.63 8.50 17.31
C ALA A 120 -41.42 9.17 18.68
N THR A 121 -40.30 9.89 18.88
CA THR A 121 -40.07 10.63 20.13
C THR A 121 -41.04 11.80 20.32
N ILE A 122 -41.41 12.50 19.24
CA ILE A 122 -42.40 13.58 19.28
C ILE A 122 -43.79 13.01 19.63
N GLU A 123 -44.16 11.85 19.09
CA GLU A 123 -45.40 11.17 19.46
C GLU A 123 -45.43 10.71 20.92
N GLU A 124 -44.30 10.19 21.42
CA GLU A 124 -44.17 9.82 22.83
C GLU A 124 -44.26 11.04 23.74
N MET A 125 -43.64 12.16 23.35
CA MET A 125 -43.73 13.44 24.06
C MET A 125 -45.17 13.96 24.12
N ALA A 126 -45.91 13.84 23.02
CA ALA A 126 -47.33 14.21 22.94
C ALA A 126 -48.20 13.33 23.86
N LYS A 127 -47.91 12.02 23.97
CA LYS A 127 -48.63 11.06 24.83
C LYS A 127 -48.31 11.24 26.31
N THR A 128 -47.03 11.44 26.65
CA THR A 128 -46.54 11.57 28.03
C THR A 128 -46.70 12.98 28.60
N ARG A 129 -47.06 13.97 27.75
CA ARG A 129 -47.10 15.41 28.09
C ARG A 129 -45.79 15.92 28.69
N SER A 130 -44.67 15.32 28.30
CA SER A 130 -43.31 15.70 28.73
C SER A 130 -42.76 16.89 27.94
N ILE A 131 -43.57 17.94 27.82
CA ILE A 131 -43.26 19.14 27.03
C ILE A 131 -42.54 20.16 27.94
N PRO A 132 -41.56 20.93 27.43
CA PRO A 132 -40.98 22.06 28.16
C PRO A 132 -42.06 23.01 28.70
N ARG A 133 -41.81 23.70 29.82
CA ARG A 133 -42.79 24.65 30.39
C ARG A 133 -42.97 25.85 29.46
N LEU A 134 -44.09 25.91 28.75
CA LEU A 134 -44.48 27.03 27.90
C LEU A 134 -45.32 28.06 28.66
N ALA A 135 -45.34 29.29 28.16
CA ALA A 135 -46.02 30.42 28.80
C ALA A 135 -47.56 30.27 28.86
N MET A 136 -48.15 29.51 27.92
CA MET A 136 -49.58 29.27 27.82
C MET A 136 -49.84 27.79 27.49
N LYS A 137 -50.83 27.15 28.15
CA LYS A 137 -51.17 25.73 27.90
C LYS A 137 -51.66 25.44 26.48
N SER A 138 -52.22 26.44 25.79
CA SER A 138 -52.60 26.33 24.38
C SER A 138 -51.39 26.25 23.43
N MET A 139 -50.19 26.57 23.92
CA MET A 139 -48.95 26.47 23.13
C MET A 139 -48.39 25.04 23.10
N ASP A 140 -48.80 24.19 24.05
CA ASP A 140 -48.32 22.81 24.15
C ASP A 140 -48.68 22.00 22.89
N THR A 141 -49.90 22.19 22.36
CA THR A 141 -50.35 21.54 21.13
C THR A 141 -49.66 22.11 19.90
N LEU A 142 -49.44 23.43 19.85
CA LEU A 142 -48.76 24.10 18.74
C LEU A 142 -47.29 23.67 18.65
N TYR A 143 -46.61 23.54 19.78
CA TYR A 143 -45.21 23.10 19.83
C TYR A 143 -45.02 21.70 19.24
N ILE A 144 -45.90 20.75 19.58
CA ILE A 144 -45.86 19.40 19.03
C ILE A 144 -46.16 19.41 17.52
N GLU A 145 -47.11 20.22 17.06
CA GLU A 145 -47.42 20.39 15.64
C GLU A 145 -46.26 21.02 14.86
N GLU A 146 -45.59 22.03 15.41
CA GLU A 146 -44.40 22.64 14.80
C GLU A 146 -43.24 21.65 14.68
N LEU A 147 -42.98 20.85 15.71
CA LEU A 147 -41.96 19.80 15.65
C LEU A 147 -42.28 18.75 14.57
N ARG A 148 -43.55 18.33 14.46
CA ARG A 148 -44.00 17.42 13.39
C ARG A 148 -43.81 18.04 12.01
N ASN A 149 -44.17 19.31 11.85
CA ASN A 149 -44.02 20.04 10.59
C ASN A 149 -42.54 20.17 10.18
N MET A 150 -41.65 20.44 11.13
CA MET A 150 -40.21 20.50 10.88
C MET A 150 -39.65 19.15 10.41
N VAL A 151 -40.04 18.04 11.05
CA VAL A 151 -39.58 16.71 10.61
C VAL A 151 -40.17 16.32 9.25
N ASN A 152 -41.45 16.64 8.99
CA ASN A 152 -42.08 16.41 7.69
C ASN A 152 -41.44 17.22 6.57
N GLU A 153 -41.08 18.48 6.80
CA GLU A 153 -40.32 19.27 5.82
C GLU A 153 -38.98 18.63 5.48
N LEU A 154 -38.27 18.08 6.49
CA LEU A 154 -37.00 17.39 6.29
C LEU A 154 -37.18 16.09 5.50
N MET A 155 -38.25 15.32 5.75
CA MET A 155 -38.59 14.14 4.93
C MET A 155 -38.81 14.51 3.47
N ILE A 156 -39.60 15.56 3.19
CA ILE A 156 -39.89 16.02 1.82
C ILE A 156 -38.61 16.48 1.11
N ARG A 157 -37.74 17.21 1.80
CA ARG A 157 -36.44 17.63 1.23
C ARG A 157 -35.51 16.45 0.98
N LEU A 158 -35.62 15.39 1.75
CA LEU A 158 -34.85 14.16 1.55
C LEU A 158 -35.38 13.35 0.36
N GLU A 159 -36.70 13.37 0.12
CA GLU A 159 -37.35 12.72 -1.04
C GLU A 159 -37.03 13.40 -2.38
N SER A 160 -36.64 14.68 -2.36
CA SER A 160 -36.23 15.41 -3.57
C SER A 160 -34.76 15.21 -3.95
N VAL A 161 -33.96 14.53 -3.11
CA VAL A 161 -32.58 14.16 -3.45
C VAL A 161 -32.61 13.07 -4.53
N PRO A 162 -31.96 13.27 -5.68
CA PRO A 162 -31.98 12.30 -6.77
C PRO A 162 -31.30 11.00 -6.32
N VAL A 163 -32.09 9.93 -6.30
CA VAL A 163 -31.62 8.57 -6.02
C VAL A 163 -30.78 8.10 -7.21
N THR A 164 -29.58 7.59 -6.95
CA THR A 164 -28.81 6.91 -7.99
C THR A 164 -29.63 5.72 -8.47
N LYS A 165 -29.99 5.67 -9.76
CA LYS A 165 -30.61 4.47 -10.35
C LYS A 165 -29.57 3.36 -10.36
N GLY A 166 -29.49 2.62 -9.26
CA GLY A 166 -28.56 1.52 -9.08
C GLY A 166 -28.82 0.40 -10.10
N GLY A 167 -27.79 0.11 -10.91
CA GLY A 167 -27.58 -1.23 -11.44
C GLY A 167 -27.24 -2.14 -10.26
N GLY A 168 -28.25 -2.84 -9.74
CA GLY A 168 -28.10 -3.70 -8.58
C GLY A 168 -27.41 -5.03 -8.92
N SER A 169 -26.49 -5.46 -8.06
CA SER A 169 -26.41 -6.85 -7.62
C SER A 169 -25.54 -6.99 -6.37
N PHE A 170 -26.19 -6.98 -5.21
CA PHE A 170 -25.64 -7.51 -3.97
C PHE A 170 -25.65 -9.05 -4.06
N GLN A 171 -24.53 -9.65 -4.47
CA GLN A 171 -24.32 -11.09 -4.27
C GLN A 171 -24.11 -11.36 -2.78
N LYS A 172 -25.19 -11.77 -2.13
CA LYS A 172 -25.19 -12.41 -0.81
C LYS A 172 -24.27 -13.63 -0.84
N PHE A 173 -23.13 -13.58 -0.14
CA PHE A 173 -22.31 -14.76 0.13
C PHE A 173 -23.04 -15.70 1.09
N LYS A 174 -23.89 -16.57 0.52
CA LYS A 174 -24.53 -17.69 1.22
C LYS A 174 -23.50 -18.82 1.37
N LYS A 175 -23.01 -19.02 2.60
CA LYS A 175 -22.33 -20.24 3.09
C LYS A 175 -23.10 -21.49 2.66
N HIS A 176 -22.55 -22.37 1.82
CA HIS A 176 -22.82 -23.82 1.67
C HIS A 176 -21.53 -24.41 1.04
N GLY A 177 -20.85 -25.45 1.54
CA GLY A 177 -21.36 -26.67 2.18
C GLY A 177 -21.64 -27.74 1.13
N ARG A 178 -20.61 -28.55 0.80
CA ARG A 178 -20.62 -29.90 0.17
C ARG A 178 -21.54 -30.24 -1.04
N ASN A 179 -20.87 -30.81 -2.06
CA ASN A 179 -21.21 -32.01 -2.87
C ASN A 179 -21.97 -31.90 -4.23
N GLN A 180 -21.45 -32.69 -5.18
CA GLN A 180 -22.08 -33.32 -6.37
C GLN A 180 -22.51 -32.39 -7.54
N SER A 181 -21.89 -32.50 -8.71
CA SER A 181 -22.10 -33.45 -9.82
C SER A 181 -23.25 -33.07 -10.78
N ILE A 182 -22.89 -32.91 -12.06
CA ILE A 182 -23.63 -33.25 -13.30
C ILE A 182 -24.67 -32.25 -13.88
N ASN A 183 -24.27 -31.72 -15.05
CA ASN A 183 -24.97 -31.43 -16.32
C ASN A 183 -26.10 -30.38 -16.47
N ALA A 184 -25.84 -29.54 -17.49
CA ALA A 184 -26.69 -29.21 -18.65
C ALA A 184 -27.60 -27.97 -18.63
N SER A 185 -27.10 -26.97 -19.38
CA SER A 185 -27.76 -26.20 -20.46
C SER A 185 -29.01 -25.36 -20.16
N LEU A 186 -28.88 -24.04 -20.32
CA LEU A 186 -29.76 -23.25 -21.18
C LEU A 186 -29.07 -21.94 -21.62
N ARG A 187 -29.15 -21.71 -22.93
CA ARG A 187 -28.56 -20.66 -23.77
C ARG A 187 -29.20 -19.29 -23.46
N ASP A 188 -28.40 -18.23 -23.33
CA ASP A 188 -28.06 -17.23 -24.38
C ASP A 188 -29.06 -16.07 -24.46
N HIS A 189 -28.62 -14.90 -24.00
CA HIS A 189 -28.67 -13.59 -24.69
C HIS A 189 -28.63 -12.44 -23.68
N SER A 190 -27.43 -11.94 -23.43
CA SER A 190 -27.16 -10.50 -23.30
C SER A 190 -25.65 -10.33 -23.16
N ALA A 191 -25.02 -10.14 -24.31
CA ALA A 191 -23.70 -9.56 -24.41
C ALA A 191 -23.78 -8.12 -23.87
N GLU A 192 -23.55 -7.97 -22.57
CA GLU A 192 -22.87 -6.79 -22.05
C GLU A 192 -21.68 -7.32 -21.26
N GLU A 193 -20.63 -7.51 -22.05
CA GLU A 193 -19.24 -7.67 -21.64
C GLU A 193 -18.92 -6.54 -20.66
N SER A 194 -19.22 -6.79 -19.38
CA SER A 194 -18.54 -6.10 -18.29
C SER A 194 -17.07 -6.26 -18.62
N PRO A 195 -16.30 -5.18 -18.81
CA PRO A 195 -14.89 -5.37 -19.11
C PRO A 195 -14.36 -6.12 -17.89
N GLU A 196 -13.93 -7.36 -18.08
CA GLU A 196 -13.02 -7.98 -17.15
C GLU A 196 -11.83 -7.01 -17.14
N LEU A 197 -11.83 -6.12 -16.14
CA LEU A 197 -10.77 -5.16 -15.91
C LEU A 197 -9.57 -6.00 -15.52
N ASN A 198 -8.93 -6.53 -16.55
CA ASN A 198 -7.66 -7.23 -16.50
C ASN A 198 -6.64 -6.15 -16.15
N LEU A 199 -6.53 -5.87 -14.84
CA LEU A 199 -5.55 -4.95 -14.30
C LEU A 199 -4.18 -5.59 -14.52
N SER A 200 -3.42 -5.01 -15.42
CA SER A 200 -2.04 -5.40 -15.64
C SER A 200 -1.18 -4.96 -14.46
N LYS A 201 0.02 -5.54 -14.32
CA LYS A 201 1.01 -5.11 -13.33
C LYS A 201 1.34 -3.60 -13.41
N VAL A 202 1.14 -2.98 -14.57
CA VAL A 202 1.33 -1.53 -14.76
C VAL A 202 0.18 -0.74 -14.15
N ASP A 203 -1.05 -1.25 -14.22
CA ASP A 203 -2.27 -0.61 -13.69
C ASP A 203 -2.34 -0.62 -12.15
N THR A 204 -1.46 -1.40 -11.50
CA THR A 204 -1.39 -1.55 -10.04
C THR A 204 -0.12 -0.96 -9.44
N GLN A 205 0.75 -0.33 -10.25
CA GLN A 205 1.96 0.31 -9.78
C GLN A 205 1.63 1.66 -9.11
N MET A 206 1.79 1.72 -7.80
CA MET A 206 1.73 2.98 -7.05
C MET A 206 2.99 3.78 -7.32
N ASN A 207 2.85 5.09 -7.56
CA ASN A 207 3.97 6.01 -7.71
C ASN A 207 3.94 7.02 -6.56
N PHE A 208 5.05 7.09 -5.84
CA PHE A 208 5.28 8.00 -4.72
C PHE A 208 6.30 9.04 -5.14
N ILE A 209 6.00 10.30 -4.86
CA ILE A 209 6.88 11.43 -5.15
C ILE A 209 7.53 11.85 -3.83
N LEU A 210 8.86 11.97 -3.84
CA LEU A 210 9.66 12.42 -2.71
C LEU A 210 10.46 13.64 -3.11
N GLU A 211 10.34 14.71 -2.32
CA GLU A 211 11.12 15.93 -2.47
C GLU A 211 12.14 15.99 -1.32
N ILE A 212 13.42 15.99 -1.66
CA ILE A 212 14.52 16.00 -0.70
C ILE A 212 15.27 17.32 -0.83
N VAL A 213 15.26 18.14 0.22
CA VAL A 213 15.96 19.43 0.23
C VAL A 213 17.19 19.36 1.13
N VAL A 214 18.38 19.54 0.54
CA VAL A 214 19.64 19.63 1.29
C VAL A 214 19.93 21.10 1.59
N VAL A 215 19.64 21.51 2.83
CA VAL A 215 19.76 22.93 3.22
C VAL A 215 21.20 23.31 3.51
N GLN A 216 21.83 22.70 4.52
CA GLN A 216 23.18 23.07 4.96
C GLN A 216 23.87 21.93 5.70
N VAL A 217 25.20 22.01 5.77
CA VAL A 217 26.00 21.18 6.66
C VAL A 217 26.71 22.07 7.68
N LYS A 218 26.77 21.64 8.94
CA LYS A 218 27.37 22.39 10.04
C LYS A 218 28.31 21.51 10.86
N ASN A 219 29.25 22.14 11.56
CA ASN A 219 30.15 21.51 12.53
C ASN A 219 31.07 20.41 11.95
N LEU A 220 31.61 20.60 10.73
CA LEU A 220 32.65 19.74 10.18
C LEU A 220 33.98 19.97 10.92
N LYS A 221 34.37 19.04 11.80
CA LYS A 221 35.57 19.20 12.68
C LYS A 221 36.89 18.76 12.05
N ARG A 222 36.85 17.85 11.07
CA ARG A 222 38.03 17.16 10.51
C ARG A 222 38.34 17.55 9.06
N LEU A 223 37.84 18.70 8.62
CA LEU A 223 37.99 19.17 7.25
C LEU A 223 38.35 20.67 7.24
N PRO A 224 39.34 21.13 6.45
CA PRO A 224 39.61 22.55 6.29
C PRO A 224 38.39 23.31 5.78
N ALA A 225 38.14 24.50 6.31
CA ALA A 225 36.96 25.31 5.96
C ALA A 225 36.88 25.69 4.47
N THR A 226 38.03 25.77 3.79
CA THR A 226 38.16 26.10 2.37
C THR A 226 38.02 24.91 1.43
N LYS A 227 37.91 23.68 1.97
CA LYS A 227 37.75 22.49 1.14
C LYS A 227 36.36 22.49 0.50
N MET A 228 36.27 22.19 -0.79
CA MET A 228 34.98 22.02 -1.46
C MET A 228 34.32 20.71 -1.03
N VAL A 229 33.03 20.77 -0.75
CA VAL A 229 32.18 19.64 -0.38
C VAL A 229 30.90 19.66 -1.19
N TYR A 230 30.28 18.49 -1.35
CA TYR A 230 28.98 18.34 -1.99
C TYR A 230 28.23 17.17 -1.37
N CYS A 231 26.91 17.23 -1.45
CA CYS A 231 26.03 16.17 -0.99
C CYS A 231 25.42 15.43 -2.18
N THR A 232 25.11 14.15 -1.99
CA THR A 232 24.33 13.38 -2.95
C THR A 232 23.12 12.76 -2.30
N MET A 233 22.01 12.75 -3.00
CA MET A 233 20.71 12.24 -2.61
C MET A 233 20.40 11.00 -3.45
N GLU A 234 20.02 9.90 -2.82
CA GLU A 234 19.66 8.64 -3.48
C GLU A 234 18.42 8.08 -2.79
N VAL A 235 17.41 7.74 -3.58
CA VAL A 235 16.22 7.00 -3.12
C VAL A 235 16.35 5.57 -3.63
N GLU A 236 16.08 4.59 -2.77
CA GLU A 236 16.28 3.16 -3.00
C GLU A 236 15.90 2.70 -4.42
N GLY A 237 16.90 2.21 -5.17
CA GLY A 237 16.73 1.70 -6.55
C GLY A 237 16.59 2.77 -7.64
N GLY A 238 16.62 4.05 -7.27
CA GLY A 238 16.49 5.19 -8.18
C GLY A 238 17.81 5.86 -8.57
N GLU A 239 17.68 6.97 -9.31
CA GLU A 239 18.81 7.81 -9.69
C GLU A 239 19.40 8.56 -8.50
N ARG A 240 20.64 9.05 -8.67
CA ARG A 240 21.36 9.82 -7.66
C ARG A 240 21.49 11.26 -8.12
N LEU A 241 20.96 12.18 -7.32
CA LEU A 241 21.12 13.62 -7.53
C LEU A 241 22.23 14.16 -6.63
N GLN A 242 22.80 15.30 -6.99
CA GLN A 242 23.86 15.94 -6.21
C GLN A 242 23.63 17.45 -6.09
N THR A 243 24.16 18.02 -5.02
CA THR A 243 24.21 19.47 -4.83
C THR A 243 25.39 20.06 -5.59
N ASP A 244 25.40 21.38 -5.73
CA ASP A 244 26.59 22.11 -6.15
C ASP A 244 27.75 21.93 -5.16
N LEU A 245 28.96 22.27 -5.58
CA LEU A 245 30.13 22.32 -4.70
C LEU A 245 30.09 23.59 -3.84
N ALA A 246 30.36 23.46 -2.55
CA ALA A 246 30.46 24.59 -1.62
C ALA A 246 31.65 24.46 -0.67
N GLU A 247 32.18 25.58 -0.19
CA GLU A 247 33.22 25.60 0.84
C GLU A 247 32.69 24.99 2.15
N ALA A 248 33.42 24.05 2.75
CA ALA A 248 33.03 23.34 3.96
C ALA A 248 32.64 24.26 5.14
N GLY A 249 33.29 25.42 5.27
CA GLY A 249 33.00 26.40 6.33
C GLY A 249 31.72 27.21 6.12
N LYS A 250 31.16 27.21 4.91
CA LYS A 250 29.98 27.99 4.51
C LYS A 250 28.97 27.17 3.71
N ALA A 251 29.02 25.84 3.83
CA ALA A 251 28.24 24.92 3.02
C ALA A 251 26.73 25.07 3.27
N HIS A 252 26.07 25.79 2.37
CA HIS A 252 24.63 26.04 2.33
C HIS A 252 24.19 25.98 0.87
N TRP A 253 23.18 25.17 0.58
CA TRP A 253 22.74 24.90 -0.79
C TRP A 253 21.28 25.26 -1.00
N GLY A 254 20.36 24.60 -0.29
CA GLY A 254 18.93 24.70 -0.59
C GLY A 254 18.54 23.94 -1.86
N THR A 255 19.39 23.05 -2.36
CA THR A 255 19.11 22.21 -3.53
C THR A 255 18.03 21.19 -3.19
N GLN A 256 16.98 21.16 -4.01
CA GLN A 256 15.92 20.15 -3.98
C GLN A 256 16.21 19.06 -5.02
N GLY A 257 16.01 17.81 -4.64
CA GLY A 257 15.98 16.67 -5.54
C GLY A 257 14.59 16.02 -5.50
N ASP A 258 13.98 15.90 -6.67
CA ASP A 258 12.67 15.27 -6.85
C ASP A 258 12.86 13.84 -7.33
N PHE A 259 12.22 12.90 -6.63
CA PHE A 259 12.34 11.48 -6.90
C PHE A 259 10.96 10.84 -7.01
N THR A 260 10.82 9.93 -7.97
CA THR A 260 9.64 9.08 -8.10
C THR A 260 10.03 7.64 -7.82
N THR A 261 9.28 6.96 -6.97
CA THR A 261 9.51 5.55 -6.65
C THR A 261 8.20 4.81 -6.53
N SER A 262 8.19 3.51 -6.86
CA SER A 262 7.04 2.64 -6.61
C SER A 262 7.14 1.86 -5.30
N HIS A 263 8.20 2.10 -4.52
CA HIS A 263 8.36 1.49 -3.20
C HIS A 263 7.62 2.34 -2.14
N PRO A 264 6.64 1.77 -1.40
CA PRO A 264 5.82 2.52 -0.45
C PRO A 264 6.57 3.04 0.78
N LEU A 265 7.70 2.41 1.13
CA LEU A 265 8.57 2.83 2.24
C LEU A 265 10.03 2.83 1.78
N PRO A 266 10.40 3.75 0.88
CA PRO A 266 11.71 3.74 0.24
C PRO A 266 12.78 4.22 1.21
N GLN A 267 13.96 3.60 1.21
CA GLN A 267 15.09 4.15 1.96
C GLN A 267 15.69 5.36 1.24
N VAL A 268 15.85 6.48 1.96
CA VAL A 268 16.50 7.69 1.46
C VAL A 268 17.90 7.82 2.05
N LYS A 269 18.90 8.05 1.20
CA LYS A 269 20.31 8.22 1.61
C LYS A 269 20.81 9.58 1.14
N VAL A 270 21.32 10.37 2.08
CA VAL A 270 22.07 11.60 1.80
C VAL A 270 23.52 11.41 2.26
N LYS A 271 24.47 11.56 1.34
CA LYS A 271 25.90 11.33 1.61
C LYS A 271 26.70 12.59 1.32
N LEU A 272 27.62 12.93 2.21
CA LEU A 272 28.52 14.08 2.10
C LEU A 272 29.89 13.63 1.59
N TYR A 273 30.44 14.37 0.64
CA TYR A 273 31.76 14.12 0.06
C TYR A 273 32.60 15.40 0.09
N ALA A 274 33.92 15.25 0.14
CA ALA A 274 34.86 16.30 -0.20
C ALA A 274 35.36 16.12 -1.64
N GLU A 275 35.58 17.24 -2.31
CA GLU A 275 36.20 17.26 -3.63
C GLU A 275 37.62 16.69 -3.59
N ALA A 276 37.95 15.90 -4.61
CA ALA A 276 39.28 15.36 -4.83
C ALA A 276 40.28 16.47 -5.16
N SER A 277 41.28 16.67 -4.30
CA SER A 277 42.41 17.53 -4.64
C SER A 277 43.49 16.70 -5.34
N GLY A 278 43.44 16.65 -6.67
CA GLY A 278 44.49 16.06 -7.52
C GLY A 278 44.43 14.54 -7.72
N LEU A 279 45.05 14.09 -8.81
CA LEU A 279 45.04 12.71 -9.35
C LEU A 279 45.58 11.62 -8.39
N LEU A 280 46.21 12.01 -7.27
CA LEU A 280 46.93 11.13 -6.34
C LEU A 280 46.45 11.22 -4.89
N SER A 281 45.38 11.96 -4.59
CA SER A 281 44.90 12.08 -3.21
C SER A 281 44.13 10.83 -2.78
N LEU A 282 44.66 10.10 -1.79
CA LEU A 282 44.01 8.93 -1.18
C LEU A 282 42.69 9.25 -0.47
N GLU A 283 42.37 10.54 -0.27
CA GLU A 283 41.12 11.01 0.33
C GLU A 283 40.12 11.55 -0.71
N ALA A 284 40.48 11.55 -2.00
CA ALA A 284 39.60 11.93 -3.10
C ALA A 284 38.36 11.02 -3.16
N GLY A 285 37.16 11.61 -3.09
CA GLY A 285 35.91 10.87 -3.18
C GLY A 285 35.54 10.05 -1.94
N LYS A 286 36.23 10.24 -0.82
CA LYS A 286 35.89 9.58 0.44
C LYS A 286 34.60 10.17 1.03
N GLU A 287 33.63 9.30 1.29
CA GLU A 287 32.40 9.65 2.02
C GLU A 287 32.78 10.19 3.41
N LEU A 288 32.45 11.45 3.68
CA LEU A 288 32.69 12.11 4.95
C LEU A 288 31.63 11.75 6.00
N GLY A 289 30.43 11.42 5.54
CA GLY A 289 29.32 11.00 6.37
C GLY A 289 28.08 10.72 5.55
N ARG A 290 27.11 10.05 6.19
CA ARG A 290 25.81 9.75 5.59
C ARG A 290 24.68 9.91 6.59
N VAL A 291 23.52 10.27 6.07
CA VAL A 291 22.23 10.25 6.74
C VAL A 291 21.36 9.26 5.99
N VAL A 292 20.73 8.34 6.72
CA VAL A 292 19.77 7.38 6.17
C VAL A 292 18.43 7.66 6.83
N ILE A 293 17.43 7.97 6.01
CA ILE A 293 16.06 8.28 6.44
C ILE A 293 15.16 7.16 5.93
N ASN A 294 14.39 6.57 6.83
CA ASN A 294 13.37 5.58 6.50
C ASN A 294 12.01 6.24 6.78
N PRO A 295 11.29 6.73 5.74
CA PRO A 295 9.94 7.26 5.91
C PRO A 295 9.04 6.23 6.59
N THR A 296 8.11 6.69 7.42
CA THR A 296 7.12 5.85 8.11
C THR A 296 5.71 6.31 7.76
N CYS A 297 4.75 5.40 7.68
CA CYS A 297 3.34 5.72 7.36
C CYS A 297 2.66 6.65 8.37
N THR A 298 3.22 6.80 9.57
CA THR A 298 2.73 7.72 10.59
C THR A 298 3.41 9.07 10.39
N GLY A 299 2.65 10.08 10.00
CA GLY A 299 3.14 11.46 9.98
C GLY A 299 3.72 11.85 11.34
N SER A 300 4.80 12.64 11.33
CA SER A 300 5.53 13.04 12.54
C SER A 300 4.59 13.68 13.57
N ARG A 301 4.18 12.91 14.59
CA ARG A 301 3.91 13.46 15.92
C ARG A 301 5.26 13.62 16.62
N ALA A 302 5.87 14.78 16.42
CA ALA A 302 6.94 15.31 17.26
C ALA A 302 6.57 16.75 17.59
#